data_AF-A0A7V8CVW5-F1
#
_entry.id   AF-A0A7V8CVW5-F1
#
_cell.length_a   1.000
_cell.length_b   1.000
_cell.length_c   1.000
_cell.angle_alpha   90.00
_cell.angle_beta   90.00
_cell.angle_gamma   90.00
#
_symmetry.space_group_name_H-M   'P 1'
#
loop_
_entity.id
_entity.type
_entity.pdbx_description
1 polymer ?
#
loop_
_entity_poly.entity_id
_entity_poly.type
_entity_poly.pdbx_seq_one_letter_code
_entity_poly.pdbx_strand_id
1 'polypeptide(L)'
;MRVFPFCSRRKSHMSVVSQYYENEVQQVFERMLREAGPEIAAQPDFTTTYHVAGAEGGTYGLRVAQGALSVVPGGILDSDMQIFANVDEWRAGLDVGMAHPFYYYQKRKIDLLKGFRGKVTLELAQPDGEPMQGSLVFGGADDPEVTLRMAADDYLAMMSGRLNGQMAFLTGKLKFEGSLPLLMQLAALNS
;
A
#
# COMPACT_ATOMS: atom_id res chain seq x y z
N MET A 1 -15.98 -8.52 2.48
CA MET A 1 -15.27 -7.56 1.61
C MET A 1 -14.58 -8.38 0.53
N ARG A 2 -14.98 -8.25 -0.74
CA ARG A 2 -14.30 -8.97 -1.83
C ARG A 2 -12.95 -8.30 -2.04
N VAL A 3 -11.87 -9.00 -1.73
CA VAL A 3 -10.58 -8.73 -2.35
C VAL A 3 -10.84 -8.76 -3.85
N PHE A 4 -10.57 -7.67 -4.55
CA PHE A 4 -10.70 -7.64 -6.00
C PHE A 4 -9.85 -8.80 -6.54
N PRO A 5 -10.43 -9.81 -7.19
CA PRO A 5 -9.66 -10.90 -7.75
C PRO A 5 -9.04 -10.38 -9.04
N PHE A 6 -7.91 -9.67 -8.93
CA PHE A 6 -7.02 -9.44 -10.06
C PHE A 6 -6.26 -10.74 -10.34
N CYS A 7 -6.99 -11.81 -10.67
CA CYS A 7 -6.40 -13.04 -11.17
C CYS A 7 -6.75 -13.15 -12.65
N SER A 8 -5.96 -12.45 -13.46
CA SER A 8 -5.72 -12.82 -14.85
C SER A 8 -4.28 -13.30 -14.90
N ARG A 9 -4.08 -14.62 -14.91
CA ARG A 9 -2.81 -15.26 -15.30
C ARG A 9 -2.41 -14.77 -16.69
N ARG A 10 -1.66 -13.68 -16.75
CA ARG A 10 -0.80 -13.33 -17.89
C ARG A 10 0.55 -12.88 -17.35
N LYS A 11 1.44 -13.85 -17.18
CA LYS A 11 2.90 -13.61 -17.25
C LYS A 11 3.20 -13.04 -18.65
N SER A 12 3.14 -11.73 -18.88
CA SER A 12 3.63 -11.15 -20.17
C SER A 12 3.79 -9.63 -20.28
N HIS A 13 3.59 -8.83 -19.23
CA HIS A 13 4.06 -7.44 -19.22
C HIS A 13 4.56 -7.13 -17.81
N MET A 14 5.87 -7.14 -17.60
CA MET A 14 6.44 -6.43 -16.47
C MET A 14 6.19 -4.95 -16.76
N SER A 15 5.23 -4.33 -16.07
CA SER A 15 5.01 -2.89 -16.23
C SER A 15 6.30 -2.16 -15.87
N VAL A 16 6.75 -1.28 -16.76
CA VAL A 16 7.80 -0.31 -16.44
C VAL A 16 7.20 0.69 -15.45
N VAL A 17 7.96 1.09 -14.42
CA VAL A 17 7.43 1.91 -13.32
C VAL A 17 6.80 3.20 -13.84
N SER A 18 7.49 3.93 -14.72
CA SER A 18 6.96 5.15 -15.34
C SER A 18 5.69 4.87 -16.14
N GLN A 19 5.68 3.86 -16.99
CA GLN A 19 4.50 3.49 -17.79
C GLN A 19 3.29 3.18 -16.90
N TYR A 20 3.50 2.50 -15.77
CA TYR A 20 2.43 2.22 -14.83
C TYR A 20 1.82 3.50 -14.27
N TYR A 21 2.65 4.39 -13.72
CA TYR A 21 2.16 5.62 -13.08
C TYR A 21 1.68 6.67 -14.09
N GLU A 22 2.21 6.70 -15.30
CA GLU A 22 1.81 7.68 -16.32
C GLU A 22 0.56 7.25 -17.10
N ASN A 23 0.35 5.94 -17.29
CA ASN A 23 -0.69 5.44 -18.20
C ASN A 23 -1.65 4.43 -17.58
N GLU A 24 -1.14 3.47 -16.80
CA GLU A 24 -1.95 2.32 -16.36
C GLU A 24 -2.75 2.65 -15.09
N VAL A 25 -2.19 3.44 -14.18
CA VAL A 25 -2.82 3.80 -12.89
C VAL A 25 -4.16 4.52 -13.08
N GLN A 26 -4.29 5.31 -14.14
CA GLN A 26 -5.55 5.98 -14.50
C GLN A 26 -6.63 4.96 -14.88
N GLN A 27 -6.30 4.00 -15.74
CA GLN A 27 -7.24 2.96 -16.17
C GLN A 27 -7.66 2.06 -14.99
N VAL A 28 -6.70 1.82 -14.08
CA VAL A 28 -6.92 1.12 -12.82
C VAL A 28 -7.91 1.88 -11.93
N PHE A 29 -7.72 3.19 -11.75
CA PHE A 29 -8.62 4.03 -10.97
C PHE A 29 -10.04 4.04 -11.57
N GLU A 30 -10.17 4.24 -12.87
CA GLU A 30 -11.46 4.23 -13.56
C GLU A 30 -12.18 2.88 -13.44
N ARG A 31 -11.43 1.77 -13.48
CA ARG A 31 -12.01 0.43 -13.26
C ARG A 31 -12.55 0.30 -11.84
N MET A 32 -11.79 0.74 -10.85
CA MET A 32 -12.25 0.78 -9.47
C MET A 32 -13.51 1.67 -9.34
N LEU A 33 -13.56 2.86 -9.97
CA LEU A 33 -14.76 3.70 -9.95
C LEU A 33 -16.00 2.98 -10.51
N ARG A 34 -15.84 2.27 -11.64
CA ARG A 34 -16.95 1.52 -12.27
C ARG A 34 -17.45 0.37 -11.39
N GLU A 35 -16.54 -0.31 -10.70
CA GLU A 35 -16.87 -1.49 -9.89
C GLU A 35 -17.36 -1.15 -8.48
N ALA A 36 -16.84 -0.06 -7.90
CA ALA A 36 -17.11 0.35 -6.53
C ALA A 36 -18.28 1.34 -6.38
N GLY A 37 -18.99 1.69 -7.46
CA GLY A 37 -20.15 2.58 -7.39
C GLY A 37 -19.82 4.06 -7.10
N PRO A 38 -20.83 4.95 -7.07
CA PRO A 38 -20.62 6.40 -6.93
C PRO A 38 -20.09 6.83 -5.55
N GLU A 39 -20.20 6.00 -4.51
CA GLU A 39 -19.73 6.31 -3.16
C GLU A 39 -18.22 6.55 -3.08
N ILE A 40 -17.46 5.94 -3.99
CA ILE A 40 -16.01 6.09 -4.06
C ILE A 40 -15.60 7.49 -4.56
N ALA A 41 -16.51 8.20 -5.25
CA ALA A 41 -16.27 9.58 -5.67
C ALA A 41 -16.43 10.57 -4.50
N ALA A 42 -17.12 10.17 -3.42
CA ALA A 42 -17.33 10.95 -2.21
C ALA A 42 -16.27 10.70 -1.12
N GLN A 43 -15.17 10.01 -1.47
CA GLN A 43 -14.06 9.80 -0.57
C GLN A 43 -13.33 11.13 -0.26
N PRO A 44 -12.79 11.30 0.95
CA PRO A 44 -11.94 12.45 1.24
C PRO A 44 -10.73 12.48 0.31
N ASP A 45 -10.20 13.68 0.06
CA ASP A 45 -8.95 13.84 -0.69
C ASP A 45 -7.84 13.00 -0.03
N PHE A 46 -7.02 12.34 -0.83
CA PHE A 46 -5.91 11.54 -0.33
C PHE A 46 -4.73 11.64 -1.29
N THR A 47 -3.55 11.84 -0.71
CA THR A 47 -2.29 12.00 -1.44
C THR A 47 -1.30 10.92 -1.04
N THR A 48 -0.69 10.30 -2.03
CA THR A 48 0.37 9.31 -1.82
C THR A 48 1.59 9.63 -2.67
N THR A 49 2.77 9.33 -2.16
CA THR A 49 4.01 9.39 -2.96
C THR A 49 4.68 8.04 -2.95
N TYR A 50 4.97 7.50 -4.13
CA TYR A 50 5.71 6.26 -4.32
C TYR A 50 7.15 6.59 -4.67
N HIS A 51 8.08 6.09 -3.87
CA HIS A 51 9.52 6.14 -4.11
C HIS A 51 9.98 4.75 -4.47
N VAL A 52 10.14 4.50 -5.77
CA VAL A 52 10.59 3.21 -6.28
C VAL A 52 12.07 3.31 -6.61
N ALA A 53 12.92 2.61 -5.87
CA ALA A 53 14.36 2.62 -6.06
C ALA A 53 14.83 1.61 -7.12
N GLY A 54 15.77 1.98 -7.99
CA GLY A 54 16.35 1.11 -9.01
C GLY A 54 16.54 1.82 -10.35
N ALA A 55 17.15 1.16 -11.33
CA ALA A 55 17.46 1.76 -12.63
C ALA A 55 16.20 2.20 -13.40
N GLU A 56 15.09 1.47 -13.26
CA GLU A 56 13.78 1.81 -13.81
C GLU A 56 12.86 2.48 -12.78
N GLY A 57 13.42 2.88 -11.64
CA GLY A 57 12.68 3.48 -10.55
C GLY A 57 12.22 4.91 -10.83
N GLY A 58 11.71 5.56 -9.80
CA GLY A 58 11.31 6.96 -9.84
C GLY A 58 10.42 7.33 -8.67
N THR A 59 10.11 8.62 -8.58
CA THR A 59 9.20 9.17 -7.57
C THR A 59 7.92 9.68 -8.23
N TYR A 60 6.77 9.17 -7.78
CA TYR A 60 5.48 9.45 -8.38
C TYR A 60 4.45 9.78 -7.30
N GLY A 61 3.86 10.98 -7.41
CA GLY A 61 2.78 11.41 -6.54
C GLY A 61 1.44 11.05 -7.15
N LEU A 62 0.51 10.55 -6.35
CA LEU A 62 -0.88 10.38 -6.73
C LEU A 62 -1.73 11.23 -5.80
N ARG A 63 -2.59 12.06 -6.39
CA ARG A 63 -3.61 12.82 -5.67
C ARG A 63 -4.96 12.41 -6.17
N VAL A 64 -5.76 11.83 -5.29
CA VAL A 64 -7.18 11.67 -5.54
C VAL A 64 -7.92 12.76 -4.78
N ALA A 65 -8.65 13.59 -5.50
CA ALA A 65 -9.43 14.68 -4.94
C ALA A 65 -10.70 14.87 -5.76
N GLN A 66 -11.82 15.12 -5.09
CA GLN A 66 -13.12 15.36 -5.76
C GLN A 66 -13.50 14.24 -6.76
N GLY A 67 -13.16 12.99 -6.45
CA GLY A 67 -13.44 11.84 -7.31
C GLY A 67 -12.56 11.69 -8.54
N ALA A 68 -11.52 12.51 -8.70
CA ALA A 68 -10.58 12.46 -9.81
C ALA A 68 -9.15 12.12 -9.34
N LEU A 69 -8.45 11.29 -10.11
CA LEU A 69 -7.03 11.02 -9.93
C LEU A 69 -6.19 12.03 -10.73
N SER A 70 -5.11 12.50 -10.13
CA SER A 70 -4.03 13.23 -10.80
C SER A 70 -2.68 12.64 -10.40
N VAL A 71 -1.80 12.49 -11.39
CA VAL A 71 -0.42 12.01 -11.20
C VAL A 71 0.49 13.24 -11.18
N VAL A 72 1.39 13.29 -10.19
CA VAL A 72 2.35 14.38 -9.97
C VAL A 72 3.75 13.81 -10.14
N PRO A 73 4.41 14.03 -11.30
CA PRO A 73 5.80 13.61 -11.50
C PRO A 73 6.72 14.20 -10.43
N GLY A 74 7.62 13.38 -9.88
CA GLY A 74 8.54 13.80 -8.82
C GLY A 74 7.96 13.74 -7.40
N GLY A 75 6.69 13.35 -7.25
CA GLY A 75 6.07 13.17 -5.93
C GLY A 75 5.29 14.38 -5.42
N ILE A 76 4.65 14.19 -4.27
CA ILE A 76 3.96 15.24 -3.53
C ILE A 76 4.67 15.37 -2.19
N LEU A 77 5.28 16.54 -1.95
CA LEU A 77 5.85 16.85 -0.64
C LEU A 77 4.75 16.76 0.43
N ASP A 78 5.08 16.16 1.57
CA ASP A 78 4.15 15.96 2.70
C ASP A 78 2.85 15.25 2.33
N SER A 79 2.87 14.37 1.32
CA SER A 79 1.72 13.52 1.01
C SER A 79 1.29 12.72 2.24
N ASP A 80 -0.02 12.49 2.39
CA ASP A 80 -0.62 11.80 3.53
C ASP A 80 0.08 10.46 3.85
N MET A 81 0.54 9.76 2.81
CA MET A 81 1.33 8.52 2.92
C MET A 81 2.42 8.45 1.85
N GLN A 82 3.64 8.14 2.26
CA GLN A 82 4.75 7.84 1.36
C GLN A 82 5.07 6.34 1.41
N ILE A 83 5.34 5.74 0.26
CA ILE A 83 5.64 4.32 0.11
C ILE A 83 7.03 4.19 -0.51
N PHE A 84 7.88 3.36 0.06
CA PHE A 84 9.24 3.11 -0.38
C PHE A 84 9.42 1.63 -0.65
N ALA A 85 9.95 1.30 -1.82
CA ALA A 85 10.26 -0.07 -2.24
C ALA A 85 11.33 -0.02 -3.33
N ASN A 86 12.06 -1.11 -3.55
CA ASN A 86 12.83 -1.26 -4.79
C ASN A 86 11.91 -1.71 -5.95
N VAL A 87 12.41 -1.62 -7.18
CA VAL A 87 11.64 -1.97 -8.39
C VAL A 87 11.10 -3.41 -8.34
N ASP A 88 11.86 -4.37 -7.83
CA ASP A 88 11.45 -5.78 -7.79
C ASP A 88 10.34 -6.02 -6.76
N GLU A 89 10.45 -5.39 -5.58
CA GLU A 89 9.42 -5.39 -4.54
C GLU A 89 8.14 -4.71 -5.02
N TRP A 90 8.27 -3.59 -5.73
CA TRP A 90 7.14 -2.89 -6.33
C TRP A 90 6.40 -3.76 -7.36
N ARG A 91 7.14 -4.45 -8.25
CA ARG A 91 6.54 -5.37 -9.23
C ARG A 91 5.84 -6.55 -8.55
N ALA A 92 6.52 -7.19 -7.60
CA ALA A 92 5.93 -8.29 -6.84
C ALA A 92 4.68 -7.83 -6.08
N GLY A 93 4.71 -6.64 -5.50
CA GLY A 93 3.57 -6.02 -4.84
C GLY A 93 2.41 -5.76 -5.79
N LEU A 94 2.64 -5.33 -7.03
CA LEU A 94 1.57 -5.15 -8.02
C LEU A 94 0.91 -6.48 -8.39
N ASP A 95 1.69 -7.54 -8.60
CA ASP A 95 1.20 -8.86 -8.99
C ASP A 95 0.22 -9.45 -7.94
N VAL A 96 0.44 -9.15 -6.67
CA VAL A 96 -0.41 -9.62 -5.56
C VAL A 96 -1.40 -8.55 -5.06
N GLY A 97 -1.48 -7.39 -5.73
CA GLY A 97 -2.40 -6.30 -5.41
C GLY A 97 -2.03 -5.46 -4.18
N MET A 98 -0.83 -5.64 -3.62
CA MET A 98 -0.31 -4.93 -2.45
C MET A 98 0.26 -3.55 -2.77
N ALA A 99 0.88 -3.38 -3.94
CA ALA A 99 1.38 -2.07 -4.40
C ALA A 99 0.29 -1.25 -5.10
N HIS A 100 -0.95 -1.76 -5.15
CA HIS A 100 -2.04 -1.10 -5.84
C HIS A 100 -2.48 0.16 -5.07
N PRO A 101 -2.40 1.36 -5.66
CA PRO A 101 -2.51 2.60 -4.90
C PRO A 101 -3.83 2.82 -4.18
N PHE A 102 -4.89 2.20 -4.71
CA PHE A 102 -6.25 2.39 -4.20
C PHE A 102 -6.65 1.39 -3.13
N TYR A 103 -5.73 0.56 -2.63
CA TYR A 103 -6.03 -0.38 -1.54
C TYR A 103 -6.56 0.33 -0.28
N TYR A 104 -6.00 1.50 0.04
CA TYR A 104 -6.39 2.31 1.18
C TYR A 104 -7.56 3.26 0.89
N TYR A 105 -8.11 3.24 -0.33
CA TYR A 105 -9.09 4.20 -0.81
C TYR A 105 -10.50 3.87 -0.35
N GLN A 106 -10.69 3.86 0.98
CA GLN A 106 -11.96 3.67 1.66
C GLN A 106 -12.06 4.73 2.75
N LYS A 107 -13.23 5.36 2.91
CA LYS A 107 -13.41 6.54 3.77
C LYS A 107 -12.82 6.36 5.16
N ARG A 108 -13.23 5.29 5.83
CA ARG A 108 -12.75 4.93 7.16
C ARG A 108 -11.22 4.77 7.22
N LYS A 109 -10.61 4.16 6.20
CA LYS A 109 -9.15 3.98 6.15
C LYS A 109 -8.46 5.32 5.92
N ILE A 110 -8.94 6.14 4.98
CA ILE A 110 -8.39 7.47 4.71
C ILE A 110 -8.46 8.35 5.97
N ASP A 111 -9.62 8.40 6.63
CA ASP A 111 -9.83 9.18 7.85
C ASP A 111 -8.86 8.74 8.96
N LEU A 112 -8.62 7.44 9.12
CA LEU A 112 -7.65 6.91 10.07
C LEU A 112 -6.21 7.28 9.68
N LEU A 113 -5.82 7.05 8.43
CA LEU A 113 -4.46 7.27 7.93
C LEU A 113 -4.04 8.73 8.01
N LYS A 114 -4.96 9.69 7.81
CA LYS A 114 -4.67 11.12 7.99
C LYS A 114 -4.32 11.50 9.42
N GLY A 115 -4.72 10.70 10.40
CA GLY A 115 -4.34 10.86 11.80
C GLY A 115 -3.02 10.15 12.16
N PHE A 116 -2.45 9.33 11.26
CA PHE A 116 -1.26 8.56 11.56
C PHE A 116 -0.01 9.42 11.37
N ARG A 117 0.98 9.17 12.22
CA ARG A 117 2.33 9.68 12.06
C ARG A 117 3.31 8.56 12.39
N GLY A 118 4.42 8.52 11.67
CA GLY A 118 5.47 7.56 11.90
C GLY A 118 5.73 6.66 10.71
N LYS A 119 6.71 5.79 10.89
CA LYS A 119 7.20 4.87 9.85
C LYS A 119 6.86 3.44 10.17
N VAL A 120 6.45 2.71 9.14
CA VAL A 120 6.18 1.28 9.20
C VAL A 120 7.09 0.59 8.20
N THR A 121 8.00 -0.23 8.69
CA THR A 121 8.83 -1.10 7.86
C THR A 121 8.19 -2.48 7.80
N LEU A 122 8.09 -3.05 6.62
CA LEU A 122 7.61 -4.40 6.37
C LEU A 122 8.78 -5.27 5.93
N GLU A 123 8.97 -6.40 6.59
CA GLU A 123 9.89 -7.46 6.15
C GLU A 123 9.09 -8.75 5.98
N LEU A 124 8.83 -9.11 4.73
CA LEU A 124 7.92 -10.19 4.37
C LEU A 124 8.71 -11.38 3.84
N ALA A 125 8.72 -12.47 4.61
CA ALA A 125 9.37 -13.70 4.21
C ALA A 125 8.70 -14.29 2.96
N GLN A 126 9.52 -14.65 1.96
CA GLN A 126 9.09 -15.29 0.74
C GLN A 126 9.44 -16.80 0.79
N PRO A 127 8.66 -17.69 0.17
CA PRO A 127 8.96 -19.13 0.15
C PRO A 127 10.33 -19.45 -0.47
N ASP A 128 10.67 -18.73 -1.54
CA ASP A 128 11.88 -18.95 -2.34
C ASP A 128 12.59 -17.61 -2.60
N GLY A 129 13.37 -17.12 -1.63
CA GLY A 129 14.23 -15.95 -1.82
C GLY A 129 14.43 -15.09 -0.59
N GLU A 130 15.04 -13.93 -0.81
CA GLU A 130 15.21 -12.91 0.22
C GLU A 130 13.85 -12.33 0.65
N PRO A 131 13.70 -11.91 1.92
CA PRO A 131 12.50 -11.22 2.36
C PRO A 131 12.23 -9.98 1.49
N MET A 132 10.98 -9.82 1.06
CA MET A 132 10.54 -8.58 0.45
C MET A 132 10.53 -7.50 1.52
N GLN A 133 11.13 -6.35 1.23
CA GLN A 133 11.14 -5.21 2.14
C GLN A 133 10.36 -4.05 1.55
N GLY A 134 10.03 -3.10 2.41
CA GLY A 134 9.37 -1.87 2.01
C GLY A 134 9.01 -1.07 3.24
N SER A 135 8.80 0.23 3.08
CA SER A 135 8.36 1.07 4.18
C SER A 135 7.27 2.04 3.79
N LEU A 136 6.41 2.36 4.74
CA LEU A 136 5.40 3.39 4.64
C LEU A 136 5.72 4.49 5.66
N VAL A 137 5.64 5.74 5.25
CA VAL A 137 5.78 6.91 6.13
C VAL A 137 4.46 7.67 6.12
N PHE A 138 3.91 7.92 7.29
CA PHE A 138 2.62 8.60 7.47
C PHE A 138 2.83 10.00 8.04
N GLY A 139 2.09 10.98 7.52
CA GLY A 139 2.11 12.35 8.04
C GLY A 139 3.48 13.02 8.01
N GLY A 140 4.36 12.60 7.09
CA GLY A 140 5.70 13.14 6.89
C GLY A 140 6.66 12.93 8.07
N ALA A 141 6.43 11.90 8.91
CA ALA A 141 7.23 11.66 10.11
C ALA A 141 7.83 10.26 10.12
N ASP A 142 9.14 10.17 10.33
CA ASP A 142 9.84 8.88 10.49
C ASP A 142 9.65 8.28 11.90
N ASP A 143 9.31 9.12 12.88
CA ASP A 143 9.01 8.73 14.25
C ASP A 143 7.52 8.93 14.59
N PRO A 144 6.92 8.02 15.39
CA PRO A 144 7.51 6.77 15.88
C PRO A 144 7.69 5.72 14.78
N GLU A 145 8.61 4.76 14.93
CA GLU A 145 8.84 3.68 13.96
C GLU A 145 8.41 2.30 14.49
N VAL A 146 7.86 1.45 13.62
CA VAL A 146 7.65 0.03 13.89
C VAL A 146 8.08 -0.82 12.69
N THR A 147 8.74 -1.93 12.95
CA THR A 147 9.05 -2.95 11.94
C THR A 147 8.15 -4.16 12.14
N LEU A 148 7.47 -4.62 11.09
CA LEU A 148 6.61 -5.80 11.10
C LEU A 148 7.26 -6.92 10.29
N ARG A 149 7.31 -8.13 10.86
CA ARG A 149 7.89 -9.31 10.23
C ARG A 149 6.86 -10.44 10.18
N MET A 150 6.60 -10.97 8.99
CA MET A 150 5.70 -12.10 8.79
C MET A 150 5.91 -12.76 7.42
N ALA A 151 5.26 -13.90 7.16
CA ALA A 151 5.23 -14.45 5.79
C ALA A 151 4.39 -13.56 4.87
N ALA A 152 4.81 -13.40 3.60
CA ALA A 152 4.08 -12.61 2.61
C ALA A 152 2.62 -13.07 2.44
N ASP A 153 2.37 -14.38 2.46
CA ASP A 153 1.02 -14.94 2.37
C ASP A 153 0.15 -14.60 3.59
N ASP A 154 0.72 -14.63 4.80
CA ASP A 154 0.01 -14.22 6.01
C ASP A 154 -0.27 -12.71 5.99
N TYR A 155 0.64 -11.90 5.44
CA TYR A 155 0.42 -10.46 5.25
C TYR A 155 -0.73 -10.19 4.28
N LEU A 156 -0.77 -10.88 3.14
CA LEU A 156 -1.89 -10.82 2.18
C LEU A 156 -3.21 -11.28 2.82
N ALA A 157 -3.18 -12.36 3.61
CA ALA A 157 -4.33 -12.81 4.37
C ALA A 157 -4.79 -11.72 5.37
N MET A 158 -3.85 -11.03 6.02
CA MET A 158 -4.15 -9.97 6.98
C MET A 158 -4.75 -8.73 6.31
N MET A 159 -4.19 -8.30 5.18
CA MET A 159 -4.70 -7.17 4.40
C MET A 159 -6.09 -7.49 3.83
N SER A 160 -6.30 -8.70 3.32
CA SER A 160 -7.63 -9.13 2.88
C SER A 160 -8.67 -9.32 3.99
N GLY A 161 -8.28 -9.22 5.27
CA GLY A 161 -9.15 -9.51 6.41
C GLY A 161 -9.41 -10.99 6.65
N ARG A 162 -8.72 -11.89 5.93
CA ARG A 162 -8.78 -13.35 6.13
C ARG A 162 -7.96 -13.83 7.33
N LEU A 163 -6.98 -13.03 7.75
CA LEU A 163 -6.22 -13.24 8.97
C LEU A 163 -6.37 -12.01 9.88
N ASN A 164 -6.78 -12.22 11.12
CA ASN A 164 -6.83 -11.14 12.09
C ASN A 164 -5.42 -10.85 12.62
N GLY A 165 -5.02 -9.56 12.68
CA GLY A 165 -3.68 -9.16 13.11
C GLY A 165 -3.35 -9.50 14.57
N GLN A 166 -4.34 -9.45 15.48
CA GLN A 166 -4.12 -9.86 16.87
C GLN A 166 -3.86 -11.37 16.95
N MET A 167 -4.63 -12.18 16.21
CA MET A 167 -4.38 -13.62 16.15
C MET A 167 -3.04 -13.95 15.49
N ALA A 168 -2.65 -13.22 14.45
CA ALA A 168 -1.33 -13.36 13.83
C ALA A 168 -0.20 -13.10 14.83
N PHE A 169 -0.35 -12.08 15.68
CA PHE A 169 0.62 -11.77 16.74
C PHE A 169 0.66 -12.86 17.82
N LEU A 170 -0.50 -13.24 18.37
CA LEU A 170 -0.60 -14.26 19.42
C LEU A 170 -0.06 -15.63 18.99
N THR A 171 -0.18 -15.97 17.70
CA THR A 171 0.33 -17.22 17.13
C THR A 171 1.78 -17.14 16.65
N GLY A 172 2.43 -15.97 16.77
CA GLY A 172 3.82 -15.74 16.37
C GLY A 172 4.03 -15.59 14.86
N LYS A 173 2.95 -15.54 14.06
CA LYS A 173 2.99 -15.28 12.62
C LYS A 173 3.38 -13.84 12.31
N LEU A 174 2.91 -12.90 13.13
CA LEU A 174 3.32 -11.50 13.11
C LEU A 174 4.26 -11.26 14.27
N LYS A 175 5.48 -10.82 13.96
CA LYS A 175 6.43 -10.27 14.93
C LYS A 175 6.57 -8.78 14.67
N PHE A 176 6.89 -8.03 15.71
CA PHE A 176 7.16 -6.61 15.56
C PHE A 176 8.35 -6.17 16.42
N GLU A 177 8.92 -5.04 16.04
CA GLU A 177 9.96 -4.33 16.78
C GLU A 177 9.67 -2.83 16.74
N GLY A 178 9.92 -2.11 17.84
CA GLY A 178 9.70 -0.67 17.93
C GLY A 178 8.36 -0.28 18.57
N SER A 179 7.69 0.71 17.98
CA SER A 179 6.57 1.43 18.58
C SER A 179 5.29 0.60 18.70
N LEU A 180 4.97 0.22 19.95
CA LEU A 180 3.68 -0.40 20.28
C LEU A 180 2.48 0.54 20.02
N PRO A 181 2.52 1.85 20.34
CA PRO A 181 1.42 2.75 19.98
C PRO A 181 1.11 2.78 18.49
N LEU A 182 2.14 2.81 17.63
CA LEU A 182 1.95 2.80 16.18
C LEU A 182 1.41 1.45 15.71
N LEU A 183 1.88 0.33 16.28
CA LEU A 183 1.32 -1.00 15.99
C LEU A 183 -0.18 -1.06 16.29
N MET A 184 -0.62 -0.49 17.42
CA MET A 184 -2.04 -0.47 17.79
C MET A 184 -2.90 0.37 16.83
N GLN A 185 -2.35 1.47 16.32
CA GLN A 185 -3.00 2.25 15.25
C GLN A 185 -3.16 1.41 13.99
N LEU A 186 -2.11 0.72 13.53
CA LEU A 186 -2.17 -0.15 12.34
C LEU A 186 -3.20 -1.27 12.48
N ALA A 187 -3.31 -1.86 13.67
CA ALA A 187 -4.30 -2.91 13.94
C ALA A 187 -5.76 -2.43 13.74
N ALA A 188 -6.03 -1.14 13.88
CA ALA A 188 -7.36 -0.55 13.66
C ALA A 188 -7.72 -0.34 12.17
N LEU A 189 -6.76 -0.44 11.25
CA LEU A 189 -7.01 -0.25 9.81
C LEU A 189 -7.81 -1.38 9.16
N ASN A 190 -7.68 -2.60 9.69
CA ASN A 190 -8.31 -3.82 9.17
C ASN A 190 -9.30 -4.45 10.19
N SER A 191 -9.76 -3.68 11.19
CA SER A 191 -10.73 -4.11 12.21
C SER A 191 -12.19 -3.86 11.84
#